data_AF-H2PJK7-F1
#
_entry.id   AF-H2PJK7-F1
#
_cell.length_a   1.000
_cell.length_b   1.000
_cell.length_c   1.000
_cell.angle_alpha   90.00
_cell.angle_beta   90.00
_cell.angle_gamma   90.00
#
_symmetry.space_group_name_H-M   'P 1'
#
loop_
_entity.id
_entity.type
_entity.pdbx_description
1 polymer ?
#
loop_
_entity_poly.entity_id
_entity_poly.type
_entity_poly.pdbx_seq_one_letter_code
_entity_poly.pdbx_strand_id
1 'polypeptide(L)'
;MFSTVTNKGPDRAIIPEMEWTSQALLTVDIVDSGNLVEITVFGRPRVQNRVKSMLLCLAWFHREHRARAEKMKHLEKNLKAHASDPHSPQDPVA
;
A
#
# COMPACT_ATOMS: atom_id res chain seq x y z
N MET A 1 -8.72 -28.32 -2.92
CA MET A 1 -7.63 -27.71 -2.15
C MET A 1 -6.58 -27.28 -3.17
N PHE A 2 -6.53 -26.00 -3.53
CA PHE A 2 -5.50 -25.47 -4.42
C PHE A 2 -4.55 -24.64 -3.57
N SER A 3 -3.40 -25.22 -3.24
CA SER A 3 -2.28 -24.53 -2.63
C SER A 3 -1.08 -24.71 -3.54
N THR A 4 -0.56 -23.61 -4.08
CA THR A 4 0.86 -23.20 -3.99
C THR A 4 1.09 -22.00 -4.90
N VAL A 5 1.44 -20.84 -4.32
CA VAL A 5 2.71 -20.12 -4.60
C VAL A 5 3.09 -19.34 -3.33
N THR A 6 4.34 -19.52 -2.92
CA THR A 6 4.99 -18.92 -1.77
C THR A 6 5.24 -17.43 -1.95
N ASN A 7 4.58 -16.56 -1.18
CA ASN A 7 4.94 -15.14 -1.06
C ASN A 7 5.18 -14.80 0.43
N LYS A 8 6.43 -14.50 0.79
CA LYS A 8 6.86 -14.26 2.19
C LYS A 8 6.55 -12.83 2.66
N GLY A 9 5.31 -12.36 2.50
CA GLY A 9 4.83 -11.06 2.98
C GLY A 9 3.74 -11.16 4.07
N PRO A 10 3.54 -10.12 4.90
CA PRO A 10 2.54 -10.12 5.97
C PRO A 10 1.07 -10.12 5.50
N ASP A 11 0.78 -9.74 4.25
CA ASP A 11 -0.58 -9.69 3.65
C ASP A 11 -1.05 -11.04 3.06
N ARG A 12 -0.89 -12.13 3.82
CA ARG A 12 -1.05 -13.52 3.37
C ARG A 12 -2.46 -13.92 2.88
N ALA A 13 -3.49 -13.12 3.17
CA ALA A 13 -4.88 -13.47 2.85
C ALA A 13 -5.38 -12.89 1.51
N ILE A 14 -4.76 -11.83 0.99
CA ILE A 14 -5.32 -11.07 -0.14
C ILE A 14 -5.29 -11.88 -1.43
N ILE A 15 -4.21 -12.61 -1.71
CA ILE A 15 -4.10 -13.44 -2.91
C ILE A 15 -5.13 -14.59 -2.89
N PRO A 16 -5.20 -15.44 -1.84
CA PRO A 16 -6.22 -16.48 -1.77
C PRO A 16 -7.67 -15.95 -1.86
N GLU A 17 -7.96 -14.79 -1.25
CA GLU A 17 -9.28 -14.18 -1.30
C GLU A 17 -9.63 -13.66 -2.70
N MET A 18 -8.67 -13.04 -3.38
CA MET A 18 -8.84 -12.58 -4.76
C MET A 18 -9.01 -13.75 -5.72
N GLU A 19 -8.23 -14.82 -5.54
CA GLU A 19 -8.35 -16.03 -6.34
C GLU A 19 -9.74 -16.65 -6.20
N TRP A 20 -10.22 -16.78 -4.96
CA TRP A 20 -11.56 -17.28 -4.66
C TRP A 20 -12.67 -16.41 -5.26
N THR A 21 -12.60 -15.10 -5.05
CA THR A 21 -13.66 -14.15 -5.47
C THR A 21 -13.73 -13.97 -6.99
N SER A 22 -12.58 -14.08 -7.66
CA SER A 22 -12.48 -13.89 -9.10
C SER A 22 -12.61 -15.20 -9.89
N GLN A 23 -12.39 -16.35 -9.24
CA GLN A 23 -12.19 -17.65 -9.91
C GLN A 23 -11.07 -17.59 -10.95
N ALA A 24 -9.99 -16.89 -10.61
CA ALA A 24 -8.76 -16.79 -11.39
C ALA A 24 -7.57 -17.13 -10.50
N LEU A 25 -6.53 -17.74 -11.05
CA LEU A 25 -5.29 -17.97 -10.32
C LEU A 25 -4.39 -16.74 -10.47
N LEU A 26 -3.68 -16.37 -9.41
CA LEU A 26 -2.75 -15.25 -9.41
C LEU A 26 -1.35 -15.74 -9.03
N THR A 27 -0.34 -15.22 -9.73
CA THR A 27 1.06 -15.39 -9.36
C THR A 27 1.68 -14.02 -9.18
N VAL A 28 2.55 -13.89 -8.18
CA VAL A 28 3.24 -12.65 -7.85
C VAL A 28 4.73 -12.92 -7.80
N ASP A 29 5.45 -12.34 -8.76
CA ASP A 29 6.89 -12.46 -8.91
C ASP A 29 7.56 -11.13 -8.60
N ILE A 30 8.67 -11.18 -7.87
CA ILE A 30 9.51 -10.00 -7.63
C ILE A 30 10.46 -9.90 -8.80
N VAL A 31 10.38 -8.81 -9.55
CA VAL A 31 11.28 -8.56 -10.67
C VAL A 31 12.57 -7.91 -10.19
N ASP A 32 13.68 -8.16 -10.89
CA ASP A 32 15.04 -7.70 -10.51
C ASP A 32 15.18 -6.18 -10.32
N SER A 33 14.20 -5.40 -10.79
CA SER A 33 14.14 -3.95 -10.53
C SER A 33 13.88 -3.59 -9.05
N GLY A 34 13.61 -4.58 -8.17
CA GLY A 34 13.65 -4.46 -6.71
C GLY A 34 12.52 -3.64 -6.08
N ASN A 35 11.87 -2.77 -6.85
CA ASN A 35 10.75 -1.94 -6.43
C ASN A 35 9.46 -2.23 -7.19
N LEU A 36 9.48 -3.19 -8.11
CA LEU A 36 8.32 -3.63 -8.87
C LEU A 36 8.01 -5.10 -8.57
N VAL A 37 6.75 -5.44 -8.74
CA VAL A 37 6.26 -6.82 -8.71
C VAL A 37 5.49 -7.06 -9.99
N GLU A 38 5.68 -8.22 -10.58
CA GLU A 38 4.89 -8.71 -11.69
C GLU A 38 3.74 -9.56 -11.13
N ILE A 39 2.53 -9.32 -11.63
CA ILE A 39 1.35 -10.11 -11.26
C ILE A 39 0.80 -10.77 -12.52
N THR A 40 0.85 -12.09 -12.56
CA THR A 40 0.26 -12.88 -13.65
C THR A 40 -1.13 -13.36 -13.26
N VAL A 41 -2.10 -13.20 -14.16
CA VAL A 41 -3.51 -13.59 -13.91
C VAL A 41 -3.94 -14.66 -14.91
N PHE A 42 -4.25 -15.85 -14.40
CA PHE A 42 -4.73 -16.97 -15.20
C PHE A 42 -6.25 -17.09 -15.09
N GLY A 43 -6.93 -17.06 -16.23
CA GLY A 43 -8.39 -17.20 -16.27
C GLY A 43 -8.96 -16.80 -17.61
N ARG A 44 -10.30 -16.78 -17.71
CA ARG A 44 -11.00 -16.30 -18.92
C ARG A 44 -10.71 -14.81 -19.12
N PRO A 45 -10.65 -14.29 -20.37
CA PRO A 45 -10.35 -12.88 -20.63
C PRO A 45 -11.22 -11.88 -19.84
N ARG A 46 -12.52 -12.18 -19.69
CA ARG A 46 -13.44 -11.35 -18.89
C ARG A 46 -13.06 -11.30 -17.40
N VAL A 47 -12.59 -12.42 -16.85
CA VAL A 47 -12.13 -12.51 -15.46
C VAL A 47 -10.80 -11.78 -15.29
N GLN A 48 -9.87 -11.95 -16.23
CA GLN A 48 -8.59 -11.23 -16.22
C GLN A 48 -8.80 -9.71 -16.18
N ASN A 49 -9.72 -9.19 -17.01
CA ASN A 49 -10.05 -7.76 -17.00
C ASN A 49 -10.61 -7.30 -15.65
N ARG A 50 -11.50 -8.10 -15.03
CA ARG A 50 -12.05 -7.79 -13.69
C ARG A 50 -10.95 -7.76 -12.62
N VAL A 51 -10.10 -8.79 -12.60
CA VAL A 51 -8.98 -8.89 -11.64
C VAL A 51 -8.00 -7.74 -11.84
N LYS A 52 -7.67 -7.39 -13.09
CA LYS A 52 -6.81 -6.24 -13.40
C LYS A 52 -7.38 -4.94 -12.83
N SER A 53 -8.67 -4.69 -12.99
CA SER A 53 -9.31 -3.51 -12.39
C SER A 53 -9.26 -3.52 -10.86
N MET A 54 -9.48 -4.68 -10.22
CA MET A 54 -9.37 -4.81 -8.76
C MET A 54 -7.95 -4.50 -8.26
N LEU A 55 -6.93 -5.06 -8.92
CA LEU A 55 -5.52 -4.81 -8.60
C LEU A 55 -5.16 -3.33 -8.74
N LEU A 56 -5.63 -2.68 -9.81
CA LEU A 56 -5.40 -1.24 -10.02
C LEU A 56 -6.04 -0.39 -8.91
N CYS A 57 -7.27 -0.71 -8.50
CA CYS A 57 -7.94 -0.01 -7.39
C CYS A 57 -7.19 -0.19 -6.06
N LEU A 58 -6.75 -1.41 -5.76
CA LEU A 58 -5.97 -1.69 -4.54
C LEU A 58 -4.63 -0.94 -4.56
N ALA A 59 -3.91 -0.99 -5.68
CA ALA A 59 -2.64 -0.26 -5.84
C ALA A 59 -2.82 1.25 -5.64
N TRP A 60 -3.89 1.83 -6.20
CA TRP A 60 -4.23 3.23 -6.00
C TRP A 60 -4.55 3.53 -4.53
N PHE A 61 -5.40 2.73 -3.90
CA PHE A 61 -5.77 2.89 -2.49
C PHE A 61 -4.55 2.84 -1.56
N HIS A 62 -3.67 1.85 -1.72
CA HIS A 62 -2.46 1.74 -0.91
C HIS A 62 -1.49 2.90 -1.14
N ARG A 63 -1.35 3.38 -2.38
CA ARG A 63 -0.51 4.54 -2.70
C ARG A 63 -1.03 5.80 -2.02
N GLU A 64 -2.34 6.05 -2.11
CA GLU A 64 -2.99 7.19 -1.47
C GLU A 64 -2.89 7.11 0.06
N HIS A 65 -3.16 5.94 0.64
CA HIS A 65 -3.05 5.73 2.07
C HIS A 65 -1.62 5.97 2.59
N ARG A 66 -0.60 5.47 1.87
CA ARG A 66 0.81 5.73 2.19
C ARG A 66 1.13 7.23 2.10
N ALA A 67 0.69 7.90 1.04
CA ALA A 67 0.91 9.34 0.88
C ALA A 67 0.29 10.16 2.02
N ARG A 68 -0.91 9.77 2.49
CA ARG A 68 -1.56 10.40 3.65
C ARG A 68 -0.81 10.15 4.95
N ALA A 69 -0.35 8.92 5.18
CA ALA A 69 0.43 8.58 6.36
C ALA A 69 1.74 9.40 6.45
N GLU A 70 2.45 9.55 5.33
CA GLU A 70 3.67 10.38 5.28
C GLU A 70 3.38 11.86 5.53
N LYS A 71 2.28 12.39 4.97
CA LYS A 71 1.84 13.78 5.24
C LYS A 71 1.53 14.00 6.72
N MET A 72 0.83 13.06 7.35
CA MET A 72 0.50 13.14 8.78
C MET A 72 1.76 13.10 9.65
N LYS A 73 2.70 12.21 9.33
CA LYS A 73 3.99 12.11 10.02
C LYS A 73 4.81 13.40 9.91
N HIS A 74 4.80 14.04 8.74
CA HIS A 74 5.47 15.33 8.55
C HIS A 74 4.80 16.45 9.37
N LEU A 75 3.47 16.50 9.37
CA LEU A 75 2.71 17.46 10.18
C LEU A 75 3.01 17.30 11.68
N GLU A 76 2.98 16.06 12.19
CA GLU A 76 3.30 15.78 13.60
C GLU A 76 4.71 16.23 13.96
N LYS A 77 5.70 15.99 13.09
CA LYS A 77 7.08 16.45 13.28
C LYS A 77 7.16 17.98 13.38
N ASN A 78 6.45 18.72 12.51
CA ASN A 78 6.45 20.18 12.52
C ASN A 78 5.79 20.73 13.79
N LEU A 79 4.67 20.16 14.23
CA LEU A 79 3.99 20.56 15.46
C LEU A 79 4.89 20.33 16.69
N LYS A 80 5.59 19.20 16.75
CA LYS A 80 6.56 18.91 17.82
C LYS A 80 7.74 19.88 17.80
N ALA A 81 8.25 20.24 16.62
CA ALA A 81 9.33 21.23 16.50
C ALA A 81 8.90 22.60 17.02
N HIS A 82 7.71 23.09 16.63
CA HIS A 82 7.16 24.36 17.12
C HIS A 82 6.83 24.36 18.62
N ALA A 83 6.39 23.23 19.18
CA ALA A 83 6.18 23.10 20.63
C ALA A 83 7.50 23.03 21.43
N SER A 84 8.61 22.70 20.76
CA SER A 84 9.94 22.61 21.37
C SER A 84 10.74 23.91 21.28
N ASP A 85 10.23 24.94 20.57
CA ASP A 85 10.78 26.29 20.55
C ASP A 85 10.15 27.11 21.69
N PRO A 86 10.85 27.38 22.80
CA PRO A 86 10.38 28.24 23.86
C PRO A 86 10.92 29.65 23.59
N HIS A 87 10.46 30.32 22.53
CA HIS A 87 10.57 31.77 22.51
C HIS A 87 9.35 32.35 23.20
N SER A 88 9.45 32.50 24.53
CA SER A 88 8.66 33.46 25.27
C SER A 88 8.78 34.82 24.57
N PRO A 89 7.68 35.50 24.22
CA PRO A 89 7.73 36.95 24.09
C PRO A 89 8.18 37.46 25.46
N GLN A 90 9.42 37.95 25.55
CA GLN A 90 9.81 38.75 26.69
C GLN A 90 9.04 40.05 26.58
N ASP A 91 8.01 40.21 27.41
CA ASP A 91 7.40 41.51 27.65
C ASP A 91 8.51 42.49 28.08
N PRO A 92 8.75 43.58 27.33
CA PRO A 92 9.61 44.63 27.84
C PRO A 92 8.81 45.38 28.91
N VAL A 93 9.16 45.16 30.17
CA VAL A 93 8.83 46.08 31.26
C VAL A 93 9.52 47.42 30.98
N ALA A 94 8.71 48.45 30.74
CA ALA A 94 9.04 49.85 30.96
C ALA A 94 7.76 50.59 31.38
#